data_AF-A0A2N2F805-F1
#
_entry.id   AF-A0A2N2F805-F1
#
_cell.length_a   1.000
_cell.length_b   1.000
_cell.length_c   1.000
_cell.angle_alpha   90.00
_cell.angle_beta   90.00
_cell.angle_gamma   90.00
#
_symmetry.space_group_name_H-M   'P 1'
#
loop_
_entity.id
_entity.type
_entity.pdbx_description
1 polymer ?
#
loop_
_entity_poly.entity_id
_entity_poly.type
_entity_poly.pdbx_seq_one_letter_code
_entity_poly.pdbx_strand_id
1 'polypeptide(L)' 'LQDRHTQEKNTELEGSVQEVLVEGCSRNSEQDLMGRARSWRIVNFKGDAELIGRKVPVEISRGYLHSLRGKMIKN' A
#
# COMPACT_ATOMS: atom_id res chain seq x y z
N LEU A 1 -15.62 -1.27 -18.84
CA LEU A 1 -16.60 -1.28 -17.72
C LEU A 1 -15.99 -1.81 -16.39
N GLN A 2 -15.02 -2.74 -16.42
CA GLN A 2 -14.44 -3.35 -15.21
C GLN A 2 -13.52 -2.44 -14.37
N ASP A 3 -12.89 -1.42 -14.96
CA ASP A 3 -11.89 -0.59 -14.25
C ASP A 3 -12.52 0.29 -13.15
N ARG A 4 -13.73 0.82 -13.37
CA ARG A 4 -14.40 1.71 -12.40
C ARG A 4 -14.66 1.03 -11.05
N HIS A 5 -15.17 -0.20 -11.06
CA HIS A 5 -15.47 -0.93 -9.84
C HIS A 5 -14.22 -1.29 -9.01
N THR A 6 -13.08 -1.47 -9.67
CA THR A 6 -11.82 -1.77 -8.98
C THR A 6 -11.28 -0.53 -8.27
N GLN A 7 -11.36 0.63 -8.92
CA GLN A 7 -10.97 1.89 -8.30
C GLN A 7 -11.89 2.27 -7.14
N GLU A 8 -13.22 2.10 -7.27
CA GLU A 8 -14.20 2.36 -6.21
C GLU A 8 -13.84 1.59 -4.93
N LYS A 9 -13.62 0.27 -5.04
CA LYS A 9 -13.16 -0.57 -3.91
C LYS A 9 -11.81 -0.14 -3.35
N ASN A 10 -10.97 0.46 -4.19
CA ASN A 10 -9.68 0.95 -3.74
C ASN A 10 -9.81 2.22 -2.90
N THR A 11 -10.64 3.16 -3.35
CA THR A 11 -10.99 4.39 -2.65
C THR A 11 -11.69 4.12 -1.31
N GLU A 12 -12.51 3.08 -1.21
CA GLU A 12 -13.17 2.70 0.05
C GLU A 12 -12.21 2.33 1.19
N LEU A 13 -10.94 2.01 0.91
CA LEU A 13 -9.94 1.78 1.96
C LEU A 13 -9.22 3.05 2.42
N GLU A 14 -9.44 4.21 1.80
CA GLU A 14 -8.85 5.46 2.26
C GLU A 14 -9.25 5.74 3.73
N GLY A 15 -8.28 6.12 4.55
CA GLY A 15 -8.42 6.30 6.00
C GLY A 15 -8.36 5.00 6.82
N SER A 16 -8.37 3.81 6.19
CA SER A 16 -8.20 2.55 6.92
C SER A 16 -6.72 2.24 7.17
N VAL A 17 -6.44 1.49 8.23
CA VAL A 17 -5.12 0.90 8.49
C VAL A 17 -5.10 -0.52 7.95
N GLN A 18 -4.14 -0.79 7.07
CA GLN A 18 -3.91 -2.11 6.50
C GLN A 18 -2.58 -2.68 7.00
N GLU A 19 -2.58 -3.96 7.37
CA GLU A 19 -1.33 -4.70 7.60
C GLU A 19 -0.71 -5.06 6.25
N VAL A 20 0.50 -4.58 6.00
CA VAL A 20 1.21 -4.74 4.72
C VAL A 20 2.48 -5.55 4.94
N LEU A 21 2.61 -6.67 4.22
CA LEU A 21 3.88 -7.37 4.08
C LEU A 21 4.74 -6.64 3.06
N VAL A 22 5.91 -6.14 3.48
CA VAL A 22 6.83 -5.41 2.60
C VAL A 22 7.60 -6.40 1.74
N GLU A 23 7.53 -6.23 0.43
CA GLU A 23 8.15 -7.15 -0.55
C GLU A 23 9.39 -6.54 -1.23
N GLY A 24 9.52 -5.21 -1.27
CA GLY A 24 10.68 -4.56 -1.88
C GLY A 24 10.52 -3.05 -2.03
N CYS A 25 11.40 -2.44 -2.83
CA CYS A 25 11.25 -1.05 -3.26
C CYS A 25 10.14 -0.94 -4.33
N SER A 26 9.49 0.22 -4.38
CA SER A 26 8.48 0.51 -5.39
C SER A 26 9.12 0.59 -6.78
N ARG A 27 8.47 -0.01 -7.77
CA ARG A 27 8.92 0.01 -9.18
C ARG A 27 9.07 1.43 -9.74
N ASN A 28 8.34 2.39 -9.17
CA ASN A 28 8.26 3.77 -9.69
C ASN A 28 9.09 4.77 -8.88
N SER A 29 9.70 4.35 -7.77
CA SER A 29 10.52 5.20 -6.92
C SER A 29 11.36 4.34 -5.98
N GLU A 30 12.68 4.45 -6.06
CA GLU A 30 13.59 3.78 -5.13
C GLU A 30 13.45 4.27 -3.68
N GLN A 31 12.79 5.43 -3.48
CA GLN A 31 12.56 6.02 -2.16
C GLN A 31 11.27 5.55 -1.48
N ASP A 32 10.38 4.88 -2.23
CA ASP A 32 9.16 4.31 -1.69
C ASP A 32 9.34 2.79 -1.59
N LEU A 33 8.80 2.18 -0.54
CA LEU A 33 8.62 0.74 -0.43
C LEU A 33 7.31 0.30 -1.05
N MET A 34 7.25 -0.98 -1.39
CA MET A 34 6.07 -1.66 -1.90
C MET A 34 5.85 -2.96 -1.13
N GLY A 35 4.59 -3.25 -0.87
CA GLY A 35 4.17 -4.48 -0.23
C GLY A 35 2.72 -4.83 -0.55
N ARG A 36 2.24 -5.92 0.04
CA ARG A 36 0.86 -6.39 -0.14
C ARG A 36 0.08 -6.39 1.16
N ALA A 37 -1.12 -5.82 1.09
CA ALA A 37 -2.11 -5.95 2.14
C ALA A 37 -2.72 -7.37 2.13
N ARG A 38 -3.39 -7.76 3.22
CA ARG A 38 -4.12 -9.06 3.31
C ARG A 38 -5.18 -9.25 2.22
N SER A 39 -5.72 -8.15 1.71
CA SER A 39 -6.64 -8.11 0.56
C SER A 39 -5.92 -8.27 -0.80
N TRP A 40 -4.66 -8.72 -0.82
CA TRP A 40 -3.79 -8.89 -1.98
C TRP A 40 -3.47 -7.61 -2.78
N ARG A 41 -3.94 -6.45 -2.31
CA ARG A 41 -3.74 -5.14 -2.93
C ARG A 41 -2.31 -4.64 -2.70
N ILE A 42 -1.72 -4.09 -3.76
CA ILE A 42 -0.40 -3.44 -3.73
C ILE A 42 -0.51 -2.14 -2.94
N VAL A 43 0.39 -1.92 -1.99
CA VAL A 43 0.47 -0.67 -1.21
C VAL A 43 1.88 -0.10 -1.36
N ASN A 44 1.97 1.16 -1.78
CA ASN A 44 3.21 1.92 -1.84
C ASN A 44 3.24 2.94 -0.70
N PHE A 45 4.37 3.04 0.01
CA PHE A 45 4.52 3.97 1.13
C PHE A 45 6.00 4.29 1.34
N LYS A 46 6.29 5.41 2.01
CA LYS A 46 7.68 5.78 2.36
C LYS A 46 8.19 4.91 3.50
N GLY A 47 9.43 4.43 3.41
CA GLY A 47 10.07 3.63 4.46
C GLY A 47 11.49 3.22 4.09
N ASP A 48 12.17 2.55 5.02
CA ASP A 48 13.53 2.04 4.84
C ASP A 48 13.54 0.59 4.32
N ALA A 49 14.49 0.24 3.46
CA ALA A 49 14.66 -1.10 2.90
C ALA A 49 14.83 -2.19 3.98
N GLU A 50 15.25 -1.84 5.20
CA GLU A 50 15.28 -2.75 6.37
C GLU A 50 13.92 -3.36 6.73
N LEU A 51 12.82 -2.77 6.24
CA LEU A 51 11.46 -3.25 6.47
C LEU A 51 11.07 -4.41 5.54
N ILE A 52 11.84 -4.70 4.48
CA ILE A 52 11.55 -5.79 3.54
C ILE A 52 11.46 -7.13 4.29
N GLY A 53 10.42 -7.91 4.00
CA GLY A 53 10.09 -9.16 4.69
C GLY A 53 9.32 -8.99 6.01
N ARG A 54 9.11 -7.75 6.47
CA ARG A 54 8.32 -7.46 7.68
C ARG A 54 6.88 -7.11 7.34
N LYS A 55 5.99 -7.30 8.32
CA LYS A 55 4.63 -6.77 8.28
C LYS A 55 4.59 -5.44 9.02
N VAL A 56 4.07 -4.40 8.39
CA VAL A 56 3.96 -3.06 8.97
C VAL A 56 2.53 -2.52 8.83
N PRO A 57 2.02 -1.78 9.82
CA PRO A 57 0.76 -1.09 9.70
C PRO A 57 0.92 0.15 8.82
N VAL A 58 0.04 0.29 7.82
CA VAL A 58 0.04 1.42 6.88
C VAL A 58 -1.36 2.01 6.82
N GLU A 59 -1.47 3.30 7.14
CA GLU A 59 -2.70 4.06 6.91
C GLU A 59 -2.80 4.42 5.43
N ILE A 60 -3.92 4.05 4.80
CA ILE A 60 -4.15 4.28 3.37
C ILE A 60 -4.60 5.72 3.16
N SER A 61 -3.78 6.46 2.41
CA SER A 61 -4.06 7.86 2.05
C SER A 61 -4.80 8.01 0.71
N ARG A 62 -4.67 7.03 -0.20
CA ARG A 62 -5.31 7.09 -1.53
C ARG A 62 -5.45 5.72 -2.19
N GLY A 63 -6.59 5.49 -2.83
CA GLY A 63 -6.85 4.37 -3.73
C GLY A 63 -6.68 4.74 -5.20
N TYR A 64 -5.80 4.05 -5.91
CA TYR A 64 -5.66 4.11 -7.37
C TYR A 64 -6.29 2.89 -8.03
N LEU A 65 -6.32 2.85 -9.36
CA LEU A 65 -6.90 1.73 -10.10
C LEU A 65 -6.28 0.36 -9.76
N HIS A 66 -4.96 0.30 -9.57
CA HIS A 66 -4.21 -0.96 -9.34
C HIS A 66 -3.34 -0.97 -8.09
N SER A 67 -3.41 0.06 -7.26
CA SER A 67 -2.59 0.14 -6.04
C SER A 67 -3.19 1.11 -5.03
N LEU A 68 -2.66 1.06 -3.82
CA LEU A 68 -2.91 2.02 -2.76
C LEU A 68 -1.64 2.80 -2.48
N ARG A 69 -1.81 4.03 -1.99
CA ARG A 69 -0.76 4.83 -1.38
C ARG A 69 -1.07 5.01 0.09
N GLY A 70 -0.07 4.86 0.93
CA GLY A 70 -0.22 5.08 2.36
C GLY A 70 1.01 5.64 3.04
N LYS A 71 0.87 5.79 4.35
CA LYS A 71 1.95 6.18 5.27
C LYS A 71 2.04 5.12 6.35
N MET A 72 3.26 4.63 6.59
CA MET A 72 3.50 3.73 7.71
C MET A 72 3.25 4.50 9.01
N ILE A 73 2.47 3.90 9.91
CA ILE A 73 2.29 4.45 11.25
C ILE A 73 3.30 3.76 12.18
N LYS A 74 4.04 4.57 12.94
CA LYS A 74 4.88 4.05 14.02
C LYS A 74 4.02 3.95 15.27
N ASN A 75 4.07 2.80 15.93
CA ASN A 75 3.60 2.72 17.32
C ASN A 75 4.59 3.43 18.24
#